data_AF-A0A3B6TIA5-F1
#
_entry.id   AF-A0A3B6TIA5-F1
#
_cell.length_a   1.000
_cell.length_b   1.000
_cell.length_c   1.000
_cell.angle_alpha   90.00
_cell.angle_beta   90.00
_cell.angle_gamma   90.00
#
_symmetry.space_group_name_H-M   'P 1'
#
loop_
_entity.id
_entity.type
_entity.pdbx_description
1 polymer ?
#
loop_
_entity_poly.entity_id
_entity_poly.type
_entity_poly.pdbx_seq_one_letter_code
_entity_poly.pdbx_strand_id
1 'polypeptide(L)'
;MHAIELDPSDATLYANRSLCYLQMTEADKALRDANTCIKLRPEWLKGYYRKGSALMSLKEYKEACDAFEAGLKLDPGNTELEKVFQ
;
A
#
# COMPACT_ATOMS: atom_id res chain seq x y z
N MET A 1 6.75 11.89 19.37
CA MET A 1 7.24 12.60 18.17
C MET A 1 6.89 11.72 16.99
N HIS A 2 5.82 12.04 16.26
CA HIS A 2 5.41 11.22 15.11
C HIS A 2 6.45 11.42 14.01
N ALA A 3 7.09 10.35 13.53
CA ALA A 3 8.11 10.44 12.47
C ALA A 3 7.58 11.15 11.20
N ILE A 4 6.28 11.06 10.95
CA ILE A 4 5.58 11.70 9.82
C ILE A 4 5.50 13.22 9.96
N GLU A 5 5.56 13.77 11.18
CA GLU A 5 5.65 15.22 11.40
C GLU A 5 7.06 15.76 11.10
N LEU A 6 8.07 14.89 11.11
CA LEU A 6 9.46 15.24 10.81
C LEU A 6 9.75 15.18 9.32
N ASP A 7 9.22 14.17 8.63
CA ASP A 7 9.28 14.08 7.18
C ASP A 7 7.94 13.59 6.60
N PRO A 8 7.02 14.53 6.29
CA PRO A 8 5.73 14.18 5.69
C PRO A 8 5.86 13.75 4.22
N SER A 9 7.05 13.82 3.63
CA SER A 9 7.32 13.42 2.24
C SER A 9 7.86 12.01 2.11
N ASP A 10 8.27 11.38 3.21
CA ASP A 10 8.76 10.01 3.18
C ASP A 10 7.60 9.01 3.10
N ALA A 11 7.32 8.56 1.87
CA ALA A 11 6.37 7.50 1.58
C ALA A 11 6.59 6.23 2.43
N THR A 12 7.82 5.95 2.86
CA THR A 12 8.17 4.79 3.66
C THR A 12 7.50 4.80 5.03
N LEU A 13 7.38 5.97 5.63
CA LEU A 13 6.70 6.13 6.92
C LEU A 13 5.21 5.80 6.80
N TYR A 14 4.56 6.27 5.73
CA TYR A 14 3.16 5.92 5.44
C TYR A 14 2.99 4.44 5.11
N ALA A 15 3.92 3.82 4.37
CA ALA A 15 3.87 2.40 4.06
C ALA A 15 4.02 1.52 5.32
N ASN A 16 4.86 1.92 6.27
CA ASN A 16 5.03 1.24 7.54
C ASN A 16 3.82 1.44 8.45
N ARG A 17 3.29 2.66 8.54
CA ARG A 17 2.08 2.96 9.32
C ARG A 17 0.84 2.24 8.77
N SER A 18 0.70 2.17 7.44
CA SER A 18 -0.32 1.38 6.76
C SER A 18 -0.28 -0.09 7.18
N LEU A 19 0.92 -0.70 7.22
CA LEU A 19 1.08 -2.08 7.69
C LEU A 19 0.64 -2.24 9.16
N CYS A 20 1.04 -1.32 10.04
CA CYS A 20 0.60 -1.36 11.44
C CYS A 20 -0.93 -1.28 11.54
N TYR A 21 -1.58 -0.41 10.77
CA TYR A 21 -3.04 -0.33 10.74
C TYR A 21 -3.71 -1.62 10.27
N LEU A 22 -3.13 -2.33 9.29
CA LEU A 22 -3.63 -3.65 8.89
C LEU A 22 -3.57 -4.67 10.04
N GLN A 23 -2.47 -4.68 10.79
CA GLN A 23 -2.34 -5.55 11.96
C GLN A 23 -3.30 -5.17 13.09
N MET A 24 -3.67 -3.89 13.18
CA MET A 24 -4.68 -3.38 14.11
C MET A 24 -6.11 -3.55 13.60
N THR A 25 -6.35 -4.24 12.48
CA THR A 25 -7.66 -4.37 11.81
C THR A 25 -8.32 -3.05 11.39
N GLU A 26 -7.56 -1.95 11.35
CA GLU A 26 -7.99 -0.62 10.90
C GLU A 26 -7.68 -0.44 9.40
N ALA A 27 -8.28 -1.29 8.56
CA ALA A 27 -7.97 -1.36 7.14
C ALA A 27 -8.33 -0.07 6.36
N ASP A 28 -9.30 0.71 6.85
CA ASP A 28 -9.67 2.02 6.30
C ASP A 28 -8.52 3.03 6.44
N LYS A 29 -7.86 3.07 7.60
CA LYS A 29 -6.70 3.93 7.83
C LYS A 29 -5.49 3.44 7.05
N ALA A 30 -5.31 2.12 6.98
CA ALA A 30 -4.26 1.52 6.16
C ALA A 30 -4.39 1.90 4.69
N LEU A 31 -5.61 1.90 4.14
CA LEU A 31 -5.90 2.32 2.77
C LEU A 31 -5.57 3.79 2.54
N ARG A 32 -5.91 4.65 3.50
CA ARG A 32 -5.62 6.10 3.42
C ARG A 32 -4.12 6.38 3.38
N ASP A 33 -3.35 5.66 4.18
CA ASP A 33 -1.88 5.75 4.19
C ASP A 33 -1.26 5.17 2.93
N ALA A 34 -1.77 4.04 2.43
CA ALA A 34 -1.31 3.46 1.18
C ALA A 34 -1.55 4.39 -0.02
N ASN A 35 -2.71 5.06 -0.07
CA ASN A 35 -2.99 6.07 -1.08
C ASN A 35 -2.04 7.28 -0.96
N THR A 36 -1.69 7.68 0.26
CA THR A 36 -0.71 8.77 0.48
C THR A 36 0.68 8.35 0.00
N CYS A 37 1.09 7.11 0.30
CA CYS A 37 2.33 6.52 -0.20
C CYS A 37 2.41 6.55 -1.73
N ILE A 38 1.34 6.17 -2.43
CA ILE A 38 1.26 6.24 -3.90
C ILE A 38 1.32 7.69 -4.41
N LYS A 39 0.67 8.64 -3.72
CA LYS A 39 0.73 10.06 -4.10
C LYS A 39 2.14 10.63 -3.96
N LEU A 40 2.86 10.24 -2.92
CA LEU A 40 4.23 10.69 -2.66
C LEU A 40 5.24 10.03 -3.59
N ARG A 41 5.08 8.73 -3.86
CA ARG A 41 5.91 7.95 -4.76
C ARG A 41 5.06 7.05 -5.66
N PRO A 42 4.56 7.58 -6.79
CA PRO A 42 3.68 6.83 -7.68
C PRO A 42 4.38 5.70 -8.43
N GLU A 43 5.72 5.73 -8.50
CA GLU A 43 6.54 4.67 -9.08
C GLU A 43 6.94 3.61 -8.04
N TRP A 44 6.52 3.78 -6.79
CA TRP A 44 6.91 2.86 -5.72
C TRP A 44 5.88 1.74 -5.54
N LEU A 45 6.26 0.56 -6.00
CA LEU A 45 5.46 -0.66 -5.96
C LEU A 45 4.83 -0.95 -4.59
N LYS A 46 5.57 -0.68 -3.52
CA LYS A 46 5.15 -1.00 -2.14
C LYS A 46 3.88 -0.23 -1.74
N GLY A 47 3.65 0.96 -2.31
CA GLY A 47 2.40 1.71 -2.11
C GLY A 47 1.18 0.97 -2.67
N TYR A 48 1.30 0.42 -3.88
CA TYR A 48 0.24 -0.38 -4.51
C TYR A 48 0.00 -1.69 -3.78
N TYR A 49 1.07 -2.37 -3.35
CA TYR A 49 0.97 -3.56 -2.53
C TYR A 49 0.19 -3.29 -1.23
N ARG A 50 0.55 -2.22 -0.50
CA ARG A 50 -0.14 -1.81 0.73
C ARG A 50 -1.61 -1.47 0.48
N LYS A 51 -1.90 -0.81 -0.64
CA LYS A 51 -3.27 -0.48 -1.05
C LYS A 51 -4.07 -1.76 -1.30
N GLY A 52 -3.53 -2.69 -2.07
CA GLY A 52 -4.18 -3.98 -2.33
C GLY A 52 -4.38 -4.78 -1.04
N SER A 53 -3.39 -4.85 -0.14
CA SER A 53 -3.55 -5.51 1.17
C SER A 53 -4.67 -4.88 2.01
N ALA A 54 -4.77 -3.56 2.03
CA ALA A 54 -5.84 -2.86 2.76
C ALA A 54 -7.23 -3.15 2.18
N LEU A 55 -7.36 -3.15 0.86
CA LEU A 55 -8.61 -3.48 0.17
C LEU A 55 -9.01 -4.95 0.39
N MET A 56 -8.04 -5.87 0.41
CA MET A 56 -8.28 -7.27 0.78
C MET A 56 -8.84 -7.40 2.20
N SER A 57 -8.30 -6.64 3.16
CA SER A 57 -8.83 -6.59 4.54
C SER A 57 -10.23 -5.97 4.61
N LEU A 58 -10.54 -5.02 3.73
CA LEU A 58 -11.88 -4.43 3.58
C LEU A 58 -12.86 -5.32 2.79
N LYS A 59 -12.40 -6.47 2.27
CA LYS A 59 -13.16 -7.36 1.37
C LYS A 59 -13.54 -6.73 0.03
N GLU A 60 -12.84 -5.67 -0.36
CA GLU A 60 -12.92 -5.00 -1.67
C GLU A 60 -11.97 -5.68 -2.65
N TYR A 61 -12.29 -6.92 -3.01
CA TYR A 61 -11.39 -7.77 -3.82
C TYR A 61 -11.16 -7.24 -5.23
N LYS A 62 -12.16 -6.56 -5.83
CA LYS A 62 -12.03 -6.00 -7.18
C LYS A 62 -11.00 -4.87 -7.19
N GLU A 63 -11.18 -3.90 -6.30
CA GLU A 63 -10.26 -2.78 -6.17
C GLU A 63 -8.86 -3.24 -5.73
N ALA A 64 -8.77 -4.31 -4.93
CA ALA A 64 -7.49 -4.91 -4.55
C ALA A 64 -6.74 -5.45 -5.77
N CYS A 65 -7.40 -6.22 -6.64
CA CYS A 65 -6.81 -6.71 -7.88
C CYS A 65 -6.34 -5.55 -8.76
N ASP A 66 -7.17 -4.52 -8.95
CA ASP A 66 -6.81 -3.34 -9.75
C ASP A 66 -5.56 -2.65 -9.19
N ALA A 67 -5.43 -2.57 -7.86
CA ALA A 67 -4.26 -1.98 -7.21
C ALA A 67 -3.00 -2.84 -7.44
N PHE A 68 -3.09 -4.16 -7.31
CA PHE A 68 -1.97 -5.06 -7.53
C PHE A 68 -1.55 -5.09 -9.01
N GLU A 69 -2.50 -5.08 -9.94
CA GLU A 69 -2.23 -4.96 -11.38
C GLU A 69 -1.55 -3.63 -11.73
N ALA A 70 -1.97 -2.51 -11.13
CA ALA A 70 -1.31 -1.23 -11.30
C ALA A 70 0.15 -1.27 -10.82
N GLY A 71 0.42 -1.97 -9.70
CA GLY A 71 1.77 -2.23 -9.24
C GLY A 71 2.59 -3.05 -10.24
N LEU A 72 2.04 -4.17 -10.72
CA LEU A 72 2.71 -5.03 -11.71
C LEU A 72 2.99 -4.31 -13.04
N LYS A 73 2.15 -3.36 -13.45
CA LYS A 73 2.42 -2.53 -14.64
C LYS A 73 3.64 -1.64 -14.46
N LEU A 74 3.96 -1.23 -13.24
CA LEU A 74 5.14 -0.41 -12.95
C LEU A 74 6.42 -1.24 -12.89
N ASP A 75 6.36 -2.41 -12.25
CA ASP A 75 7.47 -3.37 -12.21
C ASP A 75 6.93 -4.78 -12.44
N PRO A 76 6.92 -5.23 -13.71
CA PRO A 76 6.37 -6.53 -14.09
C PRO A 76 7.19 -7.72 -13.57
N GLY A 77 8.42 -7.49 -13.11
CA GLY A 77 9.31 -8.52 -12.59
C GLY A 77 9.26 -8.64 -11.07
N ASN A 78 8.33 -7.96 -10.40
CA ASN A 78 8.33 -7.88 -8.96
C ASN A 78 7.77 -9.14 -8.30
N THR A 79 8.67 -9.95 -7.76
CA THR A 79 8.36 -11.23 -7.12
C THR A 79 7.46 -11.09 -5.89
N GLU A 80 7.36 -9.90 -5.29
CA GLU A 80 6.53 -9.64 -4.11
C GLU A 80 5.05 -9.49 -4.47
N LEU A 81 4.73 -8.96 -5.65
CA LEU A 81 3.37 -8.90 -6.20
C LEU A 81 2.96 -10.18 -6.90
N GLU A 82 3.87 -10.86 -7.61
CA GLU A 82 3.57 -12.16 -8.24
C GLU A 82 3.04 -13.17 -7.20
N LYS A 83 3.60 -13.17 -6.00
CA LYS A 83 3.15 -14.02 -4.87
C LYS A 83 1.74 -13.71 -4.38
N VAL A 84 1.18 -12.54 -4.70
CA VAL A 84 -0.20 -12.19 -4.33
C VAL A 84 -1.22 -12.93 -5.21
N PHE A 85 -0.82 -13.30 -6.42
CA PHE A 85 -1.66 -13.98 -7.40
C PHE A 85 -1.44 -15.50 -7.46
N GLN A 86 -0.58 -16.05 -6.61
CA GLN A 86 -0.19 -17.47 -6.57
C GLN A 86 -0.82 -18.19 -5.38
#